data_AF-A0A1X7GMB4-F1
#
_entry.id   AF-A0A1X7GMB4-F1
#
_cell.length_a   1.000
_cell.length_b   1.000
_cell.length_c   1.000
_cell.angle_alpha   90.00
_cell.angle_beta   90.00
_cell.angle_gamma   90.00
#
_symmetry.space_group_name_H-M   'P 1'
#
loop_
_entity.id
_entity.type
_entity.pdbx_description
1 polymer ?
#
loop_
_entity_poly.entity_id
_entity_poly.type
_entity_poly.pdbx_seq_one_letter_code
_entity_poly.pdbx_strand_id
1 'polypeptide(L)'
;MSFKLKVSPKFSFIISSIISLLFSLYAAYKGVILFFVEKAMEDTFVGGNASSISISLWLTISGVMIFISFLFFYFVKIKDLKSQKLILTGIMIIWVGVILLLIIFLPKFFYYSALPLLALIFCFISAINIKKEIINEKRSKGLSETEINLLQRLAGIKKRK
;
A
#
# COMPACT_ATOMS: atom_id res chain seq x y z
N MET A 1 21.16 -17.80 2.56
CA MET A 1 21.52 -16.50 3.20
C MET A 1 20.33 -16.00 4.01
N SER A 2 20.35 -16.13 5.34
CA SER A 2 19.20 -15.71 6.17
C SER A 2 19.24 -14.20 6.41
N PHE A 3 18.64 -13.41 5.52
CA PHE A 3 18.41 -12.00 5.79
C PHE A 3 17.49 -11.87 7.02
N LYS A 4 18.08 -11.51 8.17
CA LYS A 4 17.39 -11.21 9.43
C LYS A 4 16.95 -9.74 9.48
N LEU A 5 16.37 -9.22 8.40
CA LEU A 5 15.74 -7.90 8.41
C LEU A 5 14.38 -8.02 9.08
N LYS A 6 14.30 -7.68 10.37
CA LYS A 6 13.02 -7.55 11.10
C LYS A 6 12.38 -6.20 10.78
N VAL A 7 11.79 -6.09 9.60
CA VAL A 7 10.90 -4.96 9.27
C VAL A 7 9.50 -5.31 9.77
N SER A 8 9.00 -4.53 10.71
CA SER A 8 7.62 -4.64 11.20
C SER A 8 6.65 -4.04 10.16
N PRO A 9 5.43 -4.59 10.01
CA PRO A 9 4.45 -4.11 9.02
C PRO A 9 4.09 -2.64 9.19
N LYS A 10 4.15 -2.15 10.43
CA LYS A 10 3.94 -0.75 10.78
C LYS A 10 4.89 0.18 10.05
N PHE A 11 6.16 -0.21 9.88
CA PHE A 11 7.12 0.59 9.12
C PHE A 11 6.75 0.64 7.64
N SER A 12 6.32 -0.47 7.04
CA SER A 12 5.88 -0.49 5.65
C SER A 12 4.63 0.38 5.42
N PHE A 13 3.72 0.44 6.38
CA PHE A 13 2.55 1.32 6.32
C PHE A 13 2.95 2.80 6.38
N ILE A 14 3.88 3.15 7.28
CA ILE A 14 4.40 4.52 7.39
C ILE A 14 5.13 4.93 6.09
N ILE A 15 6.00 4.07 5.56
CA ILE A 15 6.72 4.33 4.31
C ILE A 15 5.73 4.52 3.15
N SER A 16 4.71 3.66 3.06
CA SER A 16 3.69 3.79 2.02
C SER A 16 2.87 5.09 2.16
N SER A 17 2.58 5.50 3.39
CA SER A 17 1.91 6.77 3.69
C SER A 17 2.74 7.97 3.25
N ILE A 18 4.04 7.98 3.58
CA ILE A 18 4.97 9.05 3.17
C ILE A 18 5.08 9.14 1.65
N ILE A 19 5.21 8.00 0.96
CA ILE A 19 5.30 7.99 -0.51
C ILE A 19 4.00 8.49 -1.14
N SER A 20 2.84 8.09 -0.60
CA SER A 20 1.54 8.58 -1.07
C SER A 20 1.36 10.09 -0.84
N LEU A 21 1.86 10.63 0.28
CA LEU A 21 1.89 12.07 0.52
C LEU A 21 2.79 12.81 -0.48
N LEU A 22 3.95 12.26 -0.83
CA LEU A 22 4.81 12.86 -1.86
C LEU A 22 4.12 12.93 -3.22
N PHE A 23 3.43 11.85 -3.62
CA PHE A 23 2.61 11.84 -4.85
C PHE A 23 1.47 12.86 -4.79
N SER A 24 0.80 13.00 -3.65
CA SER A 24 -0.24 14.02 -3.45
C SER A 24 0.31 15.43 -3.60
N LEU A 25 1.43 15.76 -2.94
CA LEU A 25 2.03 17.09 -3.04
C LEU A 25 2.42 17.43 -4.47
N TYR A 26 2.99 16.47 -5.20
CA TYR A 26 3.30 16.63 -6.62
C TYR A 26 2.03 16.87 -7.47
N ALA A 27 0.98 16.08 -7.25
CA ALA A 27 -0.29 16.25 -7.96
C ALA A 27 -0.96 17.60 -7.64
N ALA A 28 -0.95 18.02 -6.37
CA ALA A 28 -1.43 19.33 -5.95
C ALA A 28 -0.64 20.45 -6.63
N TYR A 29 0.68 20.38 -6.63
CA TYR A 29 1.54 21.36 -7.29
C TYR A 29 1.22 21.49 -8.79
N LYS A 30 1.08 20.37 -9.51
CA LYS A 30 0.72 20.39 -10.93
C LYS A 30 -0.68 20.95 -11.15
N GLY A 31 -1.66 20.58 -10.31
CA GLY A 31 -3.02 21.11 -10.37
C GLY A 31 -3.09 22.62 -10.13
N VAL A 32 -2.36 23.12 -9.13
CA VAL A 32 -2.30 24.56 -8.80
C VAL A 32 -1.61 25.36 -9.90
N ILE A 33 -0.51 24.88 -10.47
CA ILE A 33 0.13 25.54 -11.62
C ILE A 33 -0.84 25.61 -12.80
N LEU A 34 -1.50 24.50 -13.12
CA LEU A 34 -2.42 24.45 -14.25
C LEU A 34 -3.60 25.41 -14.04
N PHE A 35 -4.06 25.56 -12.80
CA PHE A 35 -5.06 26.56 -12.42
C PHE A 35 -4.59 28.00 -12.66
N PHE A 36 -3.36 28.35 -12.27
CA PHE A 36 -2.83 29.68 -12.56
C PHE A 36 -2.63 29.93 -14.05
N VAL A 37 -2.22 28.90 -14.81
CA VAL A 37 -2.06 29.00 -16.26
C VAL A 37 -3.41 29.17 -16.96
N GLU A 38 -4.44 28.41 -16.57
CA GLU A 38 -5.79 28.55 -17.10
C GLU A 38 -6.34 29.95 -16.86
N LYS A 39 -6.23 30.44 -15.63
CA LYS A 39 -6.66 31.79 -15.27
C LYS A 39 -5.92 32.88 -16.07
N ALA A 40 -4.60 32.74 -16.22
CA ALA A 40 -3.81 33.70 -17.00
C ALA A 40 -4.20 33.70 -18.49
N MET A 41 -4.55 32.55 -19.06
CA MET A 41 -5.01 32.45 -20.45
C MET A 41 -6.42 32.99 -20.63
N GLU A 42 -7.35 32.76 -19.70
CA GLU A 42 -8.68 33.39 -19.72
C GLU A 42 -8.59 34.92 -19.67
N ASP A 43 -7.69 35.46 -18.84
CA ASP A 43 -7.50 36.91 -18.68
C ASP A 43 -6.82 37.58 -19.89
N THR A 44 -6.01 36.85 -20.69
CA THR A 44 -5.28 37.41 -21.85
C THR A 44 -5.85 37.01 -23.21
N PHE A 45 -6.58 35.90 -23.33
CA PHE A 45 -7.16 35.39 -24.57
C PHE A 45 -8.65 35.12 -24.38
N VAL A 46 -9.50 35.92 -25.01
CA VAL A 46 -10.95 35.70 -25.08
C VAL A 46 -11.21 34.34 -25.77
N GLY A 47 -11.52 33.30 -24.99
CA GLY A 47 -11.78 31.94 -25.49
C GLY A 47 -10.67 30.91 -25.25
N GLY A 48 -9.68 31.19 -24.41
CA GLY A 48 -8.64 30.22 -24.03
C GLY A 48 -9.16 29.08 -23.15
N ASN A 49 -9.81 28.07 -23.73
CA ASN A 49 -10.16 26.82 -23.03
C ASN A 49 -8.90 26.00 -22.70
N ALA A 50 -8.12 26.40 -21.70
CA ALA A 50 -7.32 25.42 -20.97
C ALA A 50 -8.31 24.41 -20.36
N SER A 51 -8.04 23.12 -20.47
CA SER A 51 -9.05 22.13 -20.09
C SER A 51 -9.22 22.11 -18.56
N SER A 52 -10.27 22.74 -18.05
CA SER A 52 -10.64 22.72 -16.62
C SER A 52 -10.76 21.29 -16.07
N ILE A 53 -11.03 20.33 -16.96
CA ILE A 53 -10.99 18.89 -16.73
C ILE A 53 -9.64 18.41 -16.21
N SER A 54 -8.53 18.89 -16.77
CA SER A 54 -7.18 18.48 -16.34
C SER A 54 -6.86 19.02 -14.94
N ILE A 55 -7.27 20.25 -14.61
CA ILE A 55 -7.12 20.80 -13.24
C ILE A 55 -7.87 19.92 -12.25
N SER A 56 -9.15 19.65 -12.54
CA SER A 56 -10.01 18.83 -11.69
C SER A 56 -9.43 17.43 -11.49
N LEU A 57 -8.87 16.83 -12.54
CA LEU A 57 -8.21 15.52 -12.48
C LEU A 57 -7.02 15.53 -11.51
N TRP A 58 -6.11 16.51 -11.63
CA TRP A 58 -4.92 16.60 -10.77
C TRP A 58 -5.28 16.85 -9.30
N LEU A 59 -6.26 17.72 -9.04
CA LEU A 59 -6.76 17.99 -7.68
C LEU A 59 -7.48 16.78 -7.09
N THR A 60 -8.28 16.07 -7.89
CA THR A 60 -8.97 14.84 -7.46
C THR A 60 -7.96 13.75 -7.11
N ILE A 61 -6.95 13.53 -7.97
CA ILE A 61 -5.85 12.58 -7.69
C ILE A 61 -5.14 12.95 -6.39
N SER A 62 -4.85 14.24 -6.19
CA SER A 62 -4.24 14.70 -4.94
C SER A 62 -5.10 14.39 -3.72
N GLY A 63 -6.39 14.74 -3.75
CA GLY A 63 -7.32 14.49 -2.64
C GLY A 63 -7.46 13.01 -2.31
N VAL A 64 -7.58 12.15 -3.33
CA VAL A 64 -7.63 10.70 -3.15
C VAL A 64 -6.33 10.17 -2.52
N MET A 65 -5.16 10.66 -2.95
CA MET A 65 -3.87 10.25 -2.39
C MET A 65 -3.69 10.70 -0.94
N ILE A 66 -4.19 11.88 -0.55
CA ILE A 66 -4.22 12.32 0.85
C ILE A 66 -5.06 11.36 1.69
N PHE A 67 -6.25 11.02 1.20
CA PHE A 67 -7.13 10.08 1.89
C PHE A 67 -6.49 8.71 2.07
N ILE A 68 -5.84 8.17 1.03
CA ILE A 68 -5.08 6.91 1.09
C ILE A 68 -3.94 7.00 2.10
N SER A 69 -3.22 8.12 2.14
CA SER A 69 -2.13 8.35 3.10
C SER A 69 -2.61 8.27 4.54
N PHE A 70 -3.78 8.85 4.85
CA PHE A 70 -4.41 8.75 6.16
C PHE A 70 -4.85 7.32 6.49
N LEU A 71 -5.39 6.58 5.52
CA LEU A 71 -5.74 5.15 5.71
C LEU A 71 -4.51 4.32 6.08
N PHE A 72 -3.39 4.51 5.38
CA PHE A 72 -2.14 3.82 5.71
C PHE A 72 -1.64 4.15 7.11
N PHE A 73 -1.76 5.41 7.53
CA PHE A 73 -1.43 5.81 8.89
C PHE A 73 -2.35 5.15 9.93
N TYR A 74 -3.65 5.05 9.63
CA TYR A 74 -4.61 4.38 10.50
C TYR A 74 -4.28 2.88 10.69
N PHE A 75 -3.83 2.18 9.65
CA PHE A 75 -3.48 0.76 9.72
C PHE A 75 -2.33 0.44 10.69
N VAL A 76 -1.49 1.42 11.05
CA VAL A 76 -0.44 1.27 12.08
C VAL A 76 -1.02 0.86 13.44
N LYS A 77 -2.26 1.28 13.75
CA LYS A 77 -2.93 0.98 15.03
C LYS A 77 -3.44 -0.47 15.13
N ILE A 78 -3.53 -1.19 14.02
CA ILE A 78 -4.05 -2.56 13.99
C ILE A 78 -3.04 -3.51 14.63
N LYS A 79 -3.49 -4.29 15.62
CA LYS A 79 -2.63 -5.25 16.36
C LYS A 79 -2.70 -6.68 15.82
N ASP A 80 -3.78 -7.04 15.13
CA ASP A 80 -3.97 -8.41 14.64
C ASP A 80 -3.04 -8.76 13.46
N LEU A 81 -2.30 -9.87 13.59
CA LEU A 81 -1.30 -10.31 12.61
C LEU A 81 -1.92 -10.78 11.29
N LYS A 82 -3.11 -11.41 11.32
CA LYS A 82 -3.81 -11.84 10.10
C LYS A 82 -4.34 -10.63 9.33
N SER A 83 -4.94 -9.67 10.01
CA SER A 83 -5.38 -8.40 9.42
C SER A 83 -4.20 -7.61 8.85
N GLN A 84 -3.09 -7.49 9.57
CA GLN A 84 -1.88 -6.84 9.04
C GLN A 84 -1.39 -7.50 7.76
N LYS A 85 -1.39 -8.84 7.68
CA LYS A 85 -1.02 -9.58 6.46
C LYS A 85 -1.96 -9.26 5.29
N LEU A 86 -3.27 -9.25 5.53
CA LEU A 86 -4.27 -8.98 4.50
C LEU A 86 -4.11 -7.55 3.95
N ILE A 87 -3.99 -6.57 4.84
CA ILE A 87 -3.78 -5.16 4.49
C ILE A 87 -2.48 -4.99 3.70
N LEU A 88 -1.39 -5.61 4.16
CA LEU A 88 -0.10 -5.51 3.48
C LEU A 88 -0.15 -6.08 2.07
N THR A 89 -0.86 -7.19 1.87
CA THR A 89 -1.11 -7.75 0.53
C THR A 89 -1.90 -6.76 -0.35
N GLY A 90 -2.93 -6.12 0.20
CA GLY A 90 -3.68 -5.08 -0.51
C GLY A 90 -2.81 -3.89 -0.94
N ILE A 91 -1.95 -3.40 -0.04
CA ILE A 91 -1.00 -2.32 -0.34
C ILE A 91 -0.02 -2.72 -1.44
N MET A 92 0.46 -3.97 -1.44
CA MET A 92 1.31 -4.48 -2.53
C MET A 92 0.60 -4.45 -3.88
N ILE A 93 -0.67 -4.86 -3.94
CA ILE A 93 -1.46 -4.85 -5.18
C ILE A 93 -1.61 -3.41 -5.69
N ILE A 94 -1.88 -2.45 -4.80
CA ILE A 94 -1.97 -1.03 -5.14
C ILE A 94 -0.64 -0.54 -5.76
N TRP A 95 0.50 -0.82 -5.12
CA TRP A 95 1.80 -0.35 -5.63
C TRP A 95 2.17 -0.99 -6.98
N VAL A 96 1.86 -2.28 -7.18
CA VAL A 96 2.04 -2.93 -8.49
C VAL A 96 1.17 -2.26 -9.55
N GLY A 97 -0.10 -1.97 -9.24
CA GLY A 97 -1.00 -1.26 -10.14
C GLY A 97 -0.48 0.13 -10.51
N VAL A 98 0.01 0.90 -9.53
CA VAL A 98 0.60 2.23 -9.77
C VAL A 98 1.83 2.14 -10.68
N ILE A 99 2.71 1.17 -10.48
CA ILE A 99 3.89 0.97 -11.34
C ILE A 99 3.46 0.66 -12.79
N LEU A 100 2.49 -0.24 -12.98
CA LEU A 100 1.97 -0.57 -14.30
C LEU A 100 1.35 0.65 -14.99
N LEU A 101 0.53 1.42 -14.29
CA LEU A 101 -0.06 2.66 -14.80
C LEU A 101 1.01 3.67 -15.20
N LEU A 102 2.05 3.87 -14.39
CA LEU A 102 3.15 4.78 -14.71
C LEU A 102 3.92 4.35 -15.96
N ILE A 103 4.18 3.05 -16.13
CA ILE A 103 4.89 2.53 -17.31
C ILE A 103 4.06 2.70 -18.58
N ILE A 104 2.75 2.42 -18.53
CA ILE A 104 1.85 2.50 -19.69
C ILE A 104 1.58 3.95 -20.10
N PHE A 105 1.18 4.81 -19.15
CA PHE A 105 0.73 6.17 -19.45
C PHE A 105 1.88 7.18 -19.50
N LEU A 106 2.97 6.94 -18.77
CA LEU A 106 4.07 7.91 -18.61
C LEU A 106 5.46 7.25 -18.79
N PRO A 107 5.76 6.62 -19.95
CA PRO A 107 7.03 5.90 -20.16
C PRO A 107 8.26 6.80 -20.03
N LYS A 108 8.15 8.09 -20.41
CA LYS A 108 9.22 9.09 -20.26
C LYS A 108 9.57 9.41 -18.80
N PHE A 109 8.66 9.12 -17.87
CA PHE A 109 8.82 9.36 -16.44
C PHE A 109 9.16 8.08 -15.69
N PHE A 110 9.84 7.12 -16.34
CA PHE A 110 10.24 5.84 -15.74
C PHE A 110 10.92 6.00 -14.37
N TYR A 111 11.74 7.04 -14.18
CA TYR A 111 12.39 7.34 -12.90
C TYR A 111 11.40 7.54 -11.74
N TYR A 112 10.18 8.04 -11.99
CA TYR A 112 9.15 8.18 -10.96
C TYR A 112 8.62 6.82 -10.46
N SER A 113 8.84 5.73 -11.20
CA SER A 113 8.51 4.37 -10.73
C SER A 113 9.45 3.86 -9.61
N ALA A 114 10.59 4.53 -9.37
CA ALA A 114 11.52 4.14 -8.31
C ALA A 114 10.89 4.24 -6.91
N LEU A 115 10.05 5.26 -6.66
CA LEU A 115 9.36 5.45 -5.38
C LEU A 115 8.37 4.32 -5.05
N PRO A 116 7.40 3.97 -5.93
CA PRO A 116 6.50 2.85 -5.67
C PRO A 116 7.22 1.50 -5.68
N LEU A 117 8.32 1.34 -6.42
CA LEU A 117 9.18 0.15 -6.34
C LEU A 117 9.82 0.02 -4.96
N LEU A 118 10.33 1.11 -4.40
CA LEU A 118 10.86 1.13 -3.03
C LEU A 118 9.79 0.70 -2.02
N ALA A 119 8.58 1.26 -2.12
CA ALA A 119 7.45 0.88 -1.28
C ALA A 119 7.15 -0.62 -1.37
N LEU A 120 7.14 -1.16 -2.59
CA LEU A 120 6.88 -2.58 -2.86
C LEU A 120 7.93 -3.49 -2.20
N ILE A 121 9.22 -3.12 -2.27
CA ILE A 121 10.30 -3.88 -1.62
C ILE A 121 10.09 -3.92 -0.10
N PHE A 122 9.79 -2.79 0.53
CA PHE A 122 9.52 -2.74 1.97
C PHE A 122 8.28 -3.56 2.35
N CYS A 123 7.21 -3.50 1.55
CA CYS A 123 6.02 -4.32 1.76
C CYS A 123 6.33 -5.82 1.63
N PHE A 124 7.15 -6.22 0.65
CA PHE A 124 7.53 -7.61 0.44
C PHE A 124 8.34 -8.17 1.61
N ILE A 125 9.34 -7.43 2.10
CA ILE A 125 10.15 -7.84 3.26
C ILE A 125 9.26 -8.01 4.49
N SER A 126 8.35 -7.06 4.75
CA SER A 126 7.40 -7.16 5.86
C SER A 126 6.44 -8.33 5.72
N ALA A 127 6.02 -8.69 4.50
CA ALA A 127 5.11 -9.82 4.28
C ALA A 127 5.77 -11.16 4.66
N ILE A 128 7.05 -11.32 4.35
CA ILE A 128 7.84 -12.49 4.77
C ILE A 128 7.95 -12.54 6.30
N ASN A 129 8.15 -11.39 6.96
CA ASN A 129 8.26 -11.33 8.42
C ASN A 129 6.96 -11.67 9.13
N ILE A 130 5.82 -11.11 8.70
CA ILE A 130 4.50 -11.46 9.27
C ILE A 130 4.25 -12.96 9.11
N LYS A 131 4.57 -13.54 7.95
CA LYS A 131 4.39 -14.98 7.73
C LYS A 131 5.19 -15.80 8.74
N LYS A 132 6.43 -15.40 9.05
CA LYS A 132 7.27 -16.04 10.08
C LYS A 132 6.69 -15.86 11.48
N GLU A 133 6.22 -14.65 11.82
CA GLU A 133 5.60 -14.38 13.12
C GLU A 133 4.32 -15.21 13.34
N ILE A 134 3.45 -15.30 12.34
CA ILE A 134 2.24 -16.15 12.40
C ILE A 134 2.60 -17.63 12.59
N ILE A 135 3.63 -18.12 11.91
CA ILE A 135 4.08 -19.51 12.05
C ILE A 135 4.63 -19.76 13.46
N ASN A 136 5.41 -18.82 14.00
CA ASN A 136 5.95 -18.92 15.35
C ASN A 136 4.83 -18.87 16.41
N GLU A 137 3.84 -17.99 16.25
CA GLU A 137 2.70 -17.89 17.15
C GLU A 137 1.85 -19.17 17.14
N LYS A 138 1.63 -19.77 15.96
CA LYS A 138 0.97 -21.07 15.85
C LYS A 138 1.77 -22.18 16.52
N ARG A 139 3.09 -22.20 16.35
CA ARG A 139 3.97 -23.19 16.98
C ARG A 139 3.99 -23.06 18.50
N SER A 140 3.90 -21.83 19.05
CA SER A 140 3.88 -21.59 20.50
C SER A 140 2.54 -21.85 21.16
N LYS A 141 1.42 -21.70 20.44
CA LYS A 141 0.06 -21.94 20.97
C LYS A 141 -0.30 -23.43 21.15
N GLY A 142 0.54 -24.34 20.65
CA GLY A 142 0.24 -25.78 20.65
C GLY A 142 -0.90 -26.14 19.69
N LEU A 143 -1.20 -27.44 19.56
CA LEU A 143 -2.36 -27.87 18.79
C LEU A 143 -3.65 -27.62 19.56
N SER A 144 -4.71 -27.21 18.86
CA SER A 144 -6.04 -27.08 19.49
C SER A 144 -6.58 -28.44 19.90
N GLU A 145 -7.54 -28.49 20.84
CA GLU A 145 -8.21 -29.75 21.21
C GLU A 145 -8.87 -30.47 20.02
N THR A 146 -9.37 -29.72 19.04
CA THR A 146 -9.93 -30.29 17.81
C THR A 146 -8.86 -30.87 16.91
N GLU A 147 -7.71 -30.21 16.76
CA GLU A 147 -6.57 -30.73 16.03
C GLU A 147 -5.99 -31.97 16.73
N ILE A 148 -5.89 -31.96 18.06
CA ILE A 148 -5.47 -33.11 18.87
C ILE A 148 -6.46 -34.26 18.68
N ASN A 149 -7.77 -34.01 18.72
CA ASN A 149 -8.79 -35.04 18.51
C ASN A 149 -8.76 -35.61 17.09
N LEU A 150 -8.52 -34.76 16.07
CA LEU A 150 -8.34 -35.21 14.70
C LEU A 150 -7.08 -36.06 14.55
N LEU A 151 -5.96 -35.66 15.14
CA LEU A 151 -4.74 -36.45 15.16
C LEU A 151 -4.91 -37.77 15.91
N GLN A 152 -5.61 -37.77 17.04
CA GLN A 152 -5.93 -38.99 17.79
C GLN A 152 -6.79 -39.95 16.94
N ARG A 153 -7.79 -39.43 16.21
CA ARG A 153 -8.60 -40.21 15.26
C ARG A 153 -7.77 -40.77 14.11
N LEU A 154 -6.87 -39.97 13.52
CA LEU A 154 -5.98 -40.39 12.43
C LEU A 154 -4.96 -41.44 12.91
N ALA A 155 -4.49 -41.33 14.15
CA ALA A 155 -3.62 -42.32 14.78
C ALA A 155 -4.37 -43.60 15.23
N GLY A 156 -5.67 -43.71 14.97
CA GLY A 156 -6.49 -44.86 15.38
C GLY A 156 -6.77 -44.91 16.89
N ILE A 157 -6.41 -43.87 17.63
CA ILE A 157 -6.65 -43.75 19.07
C ILE A 157 -8.11 -43.32 19.27
N LYS A 158 -8.99 -44.30 19.46
CA LYS A 158 -10.38 -44.05 19.88
C LYS A 158 -10.38 -43.64 21.35
N LYS A 159 -10.89 -42.44 21.67
CA LYS A 159 -11.17 -42.01 23.05
C LYS A 159 -12.04 -43.09 23.71
N ARG A 160 -11.52 -43.76 24.75
CA ARG A 160 -12.37 -44.58 25.63
C ARG A 160 -13.34 -43.63 26.33
N LYS A 161 -14.63 -43.97 26.26
CA LYS A 161 -15.70 -43.28 27.00
C LYS A 161 -15.44 -43.39 28.50
#